data_AF-A0A819UUZ0-F1
#
_entry.id   AF-A0A819UUZ0-F1
#
_cell.length_a   1.000
_cell.length_b   1.000
_cell.length_c   1.000
_cell.angle_alpha   90.00
_cell.angle_beta   90.00
_cell.angle_gamma   90.00
#
_symmetry.space_group_name_H-M   'P 1'
#
loop_
_entity.id
_entity.type
_entity.pdbx_description
1 polymer ?
#
loop_
_entity_poly.entity_id
_entity_poly.type
_entity_poly.pdbx_seq_one_letter_code
_entity_poly.pdbx_strand_id
1 'polypeptide(L)'
;MDSLCEQIDKLTIDYLEEFGHLLACKQLLDDTIKQGYFNLSRARVIMGVNNLSRLQYSEKDPMIASTKIFLTSSSPFNIEKQIDKEHSDDALKWFGLLSPNVLKQSQKSFQQAIDLALEACMREKNILQLKSQIEQLLKEKKTFLTKENFDENKKDD
;
A
#
# COMPACT_ATOMS: atom_id res chain seq x y z
N MET A 1 -35.70 9.73 4.14
CA MET A 1 -34.79 10.46 3.24
C MET A 1 -33.62 11.08 4.00
N ASP A 2 -33.87 11.78 5.10
CA ASP A 2 -32.81 12.46 5.87
C ASP A 2 -31.74 11.51 6.43
N SER A 3 -32.14 10.36 6.99
CA SER A 3 -31.20 9.34 7.48
C SER A 3 -30.28 8.76 6.40
N LEU A 4 -30.75 8.68 5.14
CA LEU A 4 -29.93 8.21 4.02
C LEU A 4 -28.91 9.28 3.58
N CYS A 5 -29.31 10.55 3.59
CA CYS A 5 -28.41 11.66 3.35
C CYS A 5 -27.30 11.70 4.41
N GLU A 6 -27.66 11.59 5.69
CA GLU A 6 -26.69 11.57 6.80
C GLU A 6 -25.69 10.42 6.68
N GLN A 7 -26.15 9.23 6.25
CA GLN A 7 -25.27 8.09 6.01
C GLN A 7 -24.30 8.32 4.84
N ILE A 8 -24.76 8.93 3.75
CA ILE A 8 -23.91 9.27 2.60
C ILE A 8 -22.87 10.32 3.02
N ASP A 9 -23.28 11.34 3.77
CA ASP A 9 -22.39 12.40 4.24
C ASP A 9 -21.30 11.81 5.15
N LYS A 10 -21.68 10.93 6.09
CA LYS A 10 -20.73 10.23 6.95
C LYS A 10 -19.71 9.42 6.16
N LEU A 11 -20.16 8.58 5.23
CA LEU A 11 -19.26 7.76 4.40
C LEU A 11 -18.36 8.63 3.51
N THR A 12 -18.85 9.79 3.08
CA THR A 12 -18.07 10.74 2.28
C THR A 12 -16.96 11.38 3.12
N ILE A 13 -17.23 11.70 4.38
CA ILE A 13 -16.20 12.16 5.33
C ILE A 13 -15.16 11.07 5.54
N ASP A 14 -15.58 9.84 5.84
CA ASP A 14 -14.67 8.69 6.04
C ASP A 14 -13.80 8.44 4.80
N TYR A 15 -14.37 8.58 3.60
CA TYR A 15 -13.65 8.48 2.32
C TYR A 15 -12.57 9.56 2.19
N LEU A 16 -12.89 10.82 2.52
CA LEU A 16 -11.95 11.94 2.41
C LEU A 16 -10.81 11.81 3.42
N GLU A 17 -11.10 11.35 4.64
CA GLU A 17 -10.10 11.09 5.67
C GLU A 17 -9.13 9.98 5.24
N GLU A 18 -9.65 8.83 4.79
CA GLU A 18 -8.80 7.74 4.28
C GLU A 18 -7.99 8.15 3.06
N PHE A 19 -8.55 8.98 2.17
CA PHE A 19 -7.80 9.53 1.04
C PHE A 19 -6.65 10.44 1.49
N GLY A 20 -6.86 11.24 2.55
CA GLY A 20 -5.81 12.04 3.18
C GLY A 20 -4.68 11.17 3.72
N HIS A 21 -5.02 10.08 4.44
CA HIS A 21 -4.03 9.12 4.92
C HIS A 21 -3.27 8.41 3.81
N LEU A 22 -3.95 8.05 2.71
CA LEU A 22 -3.29 7.47 1.54
C LEU A 22 -2.26 8.43 0.94
N LEU A 23 -2.59 9.72 0.82
CA LEU A 23 -1.68 10.71 0.25
C LEU A 23 -0.42 10.86 1.13
N ALA A 24 -0.60 10.94 2.45
CA ALA A 24 0.52 11.01 3.39
C ALA A 24 1.40 9.75 3.33
N CYS A 25 0.79 8.56 3.26
CA CYS A 25 1.49 7.29 3.13
C CYS A 25 2.32 7.23 1.83
N LYS A 26 1.76 7.68 0.70
CA LYS A 26 2.48 7.76 -0.58
C LYS A 26 3.65 8.74 -0.56
N GLN A 27 3.48 9.91 0.06
CA GLN A 27 4.57 10.87 0.23
C GLN A 27 5.72 10.26 1.05
N LEU A 28 5.39 9.60 2.16
CA LEU A 28 6.37 8.91 3.00
C LEU A 28 7.08 7.77 2.24
N LEU A 29 6.33 7.02 1.43
CA LEU A 29 6.88 5.98 0.55
C LEU A 29 7.90 6.55 -0.43
N ASP A 30 7.55 7.64 -1.13
CA ASP A 30 8.42 8.30 -2.10
C ASP A 30 9.73 8.79 -1.44
N ASP A 31 9.63 9.41 -0.26
CA ASP A 31 10.79 9.90 0.46
C ASP A 31 11.68 8.75 0.97
N THR A 32 11.06 7.67 1.43
CA THR A 32 11.78 6.47 1.85
C THR A 32 12.51 5.80 0.68
N ILE A 33 11.88 5.72 -0.50
CA ILE A 33 12.50 5.19 -1.72
C ILE A 33 13.68 6.07 -2.15
N LYS A 34 13.51 7.40 -2.15
CA LYS A 34 14.60 8.34 -2.49
C LYS A 34 15.79 8.17 -1.53
N GLN A 35 15.54 8.05 -0.23
CA GLN A 35 16.57 7.79 0.77
C GLN A 35 17.28 6.45 0.53
N GLY A 36 16.53 5.41 0.20
CA GLY A 36 17.06 4.09 -0.16
C GLY A 36 18.03 4.16 -1.33
N TYR A 37 17.63 4.79 -2.44
CA TYR A 37 18.48 4.97 -3.62
C TYR A 37 19.67 5.90 -3.38
N PHE A 38 19.49 6.97 -2.60
CA PHE A 38 20.59 7.87 -2.23
C PHE A 38 21.68 7.13 -1.45
N ASN A 39 21.28 6.36 -0.43
CA ASN A 39 22.21 5.55 0.35
C ASN A 39 22.85 4.43 -0.47
N LEU A 40 22.12 3.83 -1.42
CA LEU A 40 22.67 2.85 -2.36
C LEU A 40 23.75 3.46 -3.25
N SER A 41 23.49 4.66 -3.78
CA SER A 41 24.46 5.42 -4.59
C SER A 41 25.74 5.70 -3.82
N ARG A 42 25.61 6.16 -2.56
CA ARG A 42 26.76 6.35 -1.66
C ARG A 42 27.53 5.06 -1.41
N ALA A 43 26.81 3.94 -1.22
CA ALA A 43 27.44 2.64 -1.06
C ALA A 43 28.24 2.23 -2.30
N ARG A 44 27.73 2.50 -3.51
CA ARG A 44 28.45 2.23 -4.79
C ARG A 44 29.72 3.06 -4.94
N VAL A 45 29.71 4.31 -4.47
CA VAL A 45 30.92 5.14 -4.45
C VAL A 45 31.96 4.60 -3.47
N ILE A 46 31.53 4.17 -2.28
CA ILE A 46 32.44 3.65 -1.23
C ILE A 46 33.03 2.29 -1.60
N MET A 47 32.19 1.38 -2.11
CA MET A 47 32.58 0.00 -2.39
C MET A 47 33.15 -0.18 -3.79
N GLY A 48 32.87 0.75 -4.72
CA GLY A 48 33.14 0.59 -6.13
C GLY A 48 32.02 -0.14 -6.87
N VAL A 49 31.85 0.20 -8.15
CA VAL A 49 30.70 -0.24 -8.98
C VAL A 49 30.63 -1.76 -9.20
N ASN A 50 31.76 -2.47 -9.12
CA ASN A 50 31.84 -3.92 -9.34
C ASN A 50 31.50 -4.74 -8.08
N ASN A 51 31.65 -4.13 -6.90
CA ASN A 51 31.40 -4.78 -5.61
C ASN A 51 29.94 -4.66 -5.16
N LEU A 52 29.14 -3.82 -5.83
CA LEU A 52 27.69 -3.76 -5.69
C LEU A 52 27.05 -4.03 -7.05
N SER A 53 27.21 -5.27 -7.49
CA SER A 53 26.74 -5.77 -8.78
C SER A 53 26.19 -7.18 -8.62
N ARG A 54 25.39 -7.61 -9.60
CA ARG A 54 24.88 -8.99 -9.72
C ARG A 54 25.99 -10.04 -9.71
N LEU A 55 27.22 -9.65 -10.07
CA LEU A 55 28.40 -10.51 -10.04
C LEU A 55 28.75 -11.03 -8.63
N GLN A 56 28.26 -10.38 -7.58
CA GLN A 56 28.54 -10.75 -6.19
C GLN A 56 27.54 -11.77 -5.63
N TYR A 57 26.49 -12.12 -6.37
CA TYR A 57 25.50 -13.07 -5.88
C TYR A 57 26.11 -14.46 -5.77
N SER A 58 25.86 -15.14 -4.66
CA SER A 58 26.33 -16.51 -4.44
C SER A 58 25.66 -17.44 -5.46
N GLU A 59 26.45 -18.25 -6.17
CA GLU A 59 25.91 -19.34 -6.99
C GLU A 59 25.39 -20.50 -6.13
N LYS A 60 25.89 -20.60 -4.89
CA LYS A 60 25.55 -21.68 -3.95
C LYS A 60 24.27 -21.39 -3.17
N ASP A 61 23.97 -20.11 -2.93
CA ASP A 61 22.82 -19.69 -2.14
C ASP A 61 21.77 -19.07 -3.06
N PRO A 62 20.63 -19.73 -3.29
CA PRO A 62 19.59 -19.18 -4.15
C PRO A 62 19.01 -17.89 -3.56
N MET A 63 18.66 -16.94 -4.43
CA MET A 63 18.01 -15.70 -4.00
C MET A 63 16.57 -15.97 -3.57
N ILE A 64 16.36 -16.05 -2.26
CA ILE A 64 15.05 -16.29 -1.63
C ILE A 64 14.49 -14.97 -1.09
N ALA A 65 13.20 -14.73 -1.32
CA ALA A 65 12.53 -13.57 -0.78
C ALA A 65 12.38 -13.67 0.75
N SER A 66 12.94 -12.71 1.49
CA SER A 66 12.81 -12.63 2.95
C SER A 66 11.39 -12.30 3.41
N THR A 67 10.59 -11.68 2.53
CA THR A 67 9.23 -11.25 2.81
C THR A 67 8.35 -11.65 1.66
N LYS A 68 7.33 -12.45 1.97
CA LYS A 68 6.28 -12.86 1.04
C LYS A 68 4.97 -12.21 1.49
N ILE A 69 4.19 -11.78 0.51
CA ILE A 69 2.93 -11.09 0.72
C ILE A 69 1.84 -12.00 0.15
N PHE A 70 0.89 -12.39 1.01
CA PHE A 70 -0.25 -13.19 0.60
C PHE A 70 -1.50 -12.32 0.60
N LEU A 71 -2.30 -12.49 -0.46
CA LEU A 71 -3.55 -11.79 -0.64
C LEU A 71 -4.70 -12.72 -0.29
N THR A 72 -5.40 -12.44 0.81
CA THR A 72 -6.62 -13.15 1.15
C THR A 72 -7.81 -12.38 0.57
N SER A 73 -8.43 -12.93 -0.47
CA SER A 73 -9.54 -12.31 -1.20
C SER A 73 -10.90 -12.38 -0.48
N SER A 74 -10.98 -13.00 0.71
CA SER A 74 -12.20 -13.00 1.54
C SER A 74 -12.28 -11.70 2.35
N SER A 75 -13.45 -11.06 2.36
CA SER A 75 -13.73 -9.93 3.26
C SER A 75 -13.57 -10.35 4.73
N PRO A 76 -12.76 -9.66 5.57
CA PRO A 76 -12.02 -8.43 5.30
C PRO A 76 -10.71 -8.64 4.51
N PHE A 77 -10.39 -7.69 3.63
CA PHE A 77 -9.14 -7.67 2.87
C PHE A 77 -7.94 -7.62 3.84
N ASN A 78 -7.26 -8.75 3.99
CA ASN A 78 -6.10 -8.87 4.87
C ASN A 78 -4.85 -9.16 4.04
N ILE A 79 -3.83 -8.33 4.23
CA ILE A 79 -2.51 -8.57 3.67
C ILE A 79 -1.66 -9.20 4.76
N GLU A 80 -1.36 -10.48 4.61
CA GLU A 80 -0.50 -11.19 5.55
C GLU A 80 0.96 -11.09 5.07
N LYS A 81 1.80 -10.50 5.93
CA LYS A 81 3.25 -10.44 5.74
C LYS A 81 3.87 -11.69 6.37
N GLN A 82 4.30 -12.64 5.55
CA GLN A 82 5.10 -13.77 6.03
C GLN A 82 6.59 -13.43 5.92
N ILE A 83 7.29 -13.54 7.05
CA ILE A 83 8.74 -13.38 7.12
C ILE A 83 9.35 -14.78 7.22
N ASP A 84 10.01 -15.22 6.16
CA ASP A 84 10.72 -16.51 6.14
C ASP A 84 12.08 -16.34 6.85
N LYS A 85 12.07 -16.50 8.18
CA LYS A 85 13.27 -16.39 9.02
C LYS A 85 14.26 -17.54 8.80
N GLU A 86 13.78 -18.72 8.38
CA GLU A 86 14.62 -19.92 8.18
C GLU A 86 15.58 -19.79 6.98
N HIS A 87 15.21 -19.02 5.96
CA HIS A 87 15.99 -18.81 4.74
C HIS A 87 16.47 -17.36 4.60
N SER A 88 16.34 -16.56 5.66
CA SER A 88 16.80 -15.17 5.71
C SER A 88 18.31 -15.14 5.95
N ASP A 89 19.08 -15.73 5.06
CA ASP A 89 20.51 -15.48 5.05
C ASP A 89 20.73 -13.99 4.74
N ASP A 90 21.65 -13.34 5.46
CA ASP A 90 21.86 -11.92 5.33
C ASP A 90 22.45 -11.64 3.94
N ALA A 91 21.58 -11.22 3.00
CA ALA A 91 21.94 -10.93 1.62
C ALA A 91 23.05 -9.87 1.50
N LEU A 92 23.32 -9.10 2.56
CA LEU A 92 24.47 -8.21 2.62
C LEU A 92 25.82 -8.95 2.61
N LYS A 93 25.86 -10.21 3.07
CA LYS A 93 27.07 -11.04 3.04
C LYS A 93 27.59 -11.27 1.63
N TRP A 94 26.70 -11.27 0.63
CA TRP A 94 27.10 -11.39 -0.78
C TRP A 94 28.03 -10.26 -1.20
N PHE A 95 27.93 -9.08 -0.58
CA PHE A 95 28.76 -7.92 -0.91
C PHE A 95 29.99 -7.77 0.00
N GLY A 96 30.36 -8.84 0.73
CA GLY A 96 31.56 -8.92 1.56
C GLY A 96 31.30 -8.92 3.06
N LEU A 97 32.33 -9.29 3.83
CA LEU A 97 32.26 -9.51 5.28
C LEU A 97 31.89 -8.24 6.09
N LEU A 98 32.24 -7.06 5.56
CA LEU A 98 32.02 -5.75 6.20
C LEU A 98 31.23 -4.84 5.26
N SER A 99 29.93 -5.12 5.13
CA SER A 99 29.02 -4.21 4.42
C SER A 99 28.95 -2.84 5.12
N PRO A 100 29.17 -1.73 4.39
CA PRO A 100 29.19 -0.39 4.97
C PRO A 100 27.82 0.00 5.52
N ASN A 101 27.81 0.87 6.54
CA ASN A 101 26.57 1.30 7.21
C ASN A 101 25.57 1.94 6.25
N VAL A 102 26.03 2.62 5.19
CA VAL A 102 25.14 3.21 4.17
C VAL A 102 24.40 2.14 3.35
N LEU A 103 25.01 0.98 3.11
CA LEU A 103 24.35 -0.13 2.41
C LEU A 103 23.27 -0.76 3.31
N LYS A 104 23.58 -0.93 4.60
CA LYS A 104 22.61 -1.37 5.61
C LYS A 104 21.43 -0.41 5.72
N GLN A 105 21.70 0.89 5.71
CA GLN A 105 20.65 1.93 5.72
C GLN A 105 19.80 1.86 4.46
N SER A 106 20.42 1.69 3.28
CA SER A 106 19.70 1.52 2.02
C SER A 106 18.74 0.33 2.06
N GLN A 107 19.22 -0.84 2.53
CA GLN A 107 18.38 -2.03 2.70
C GLN A 107 17.21 -1.77 3.65
N LYS A 108 17.45 -1.12 4.80
CA LYS A 108 16.39 -0.76 5.75
C LYS A 108 15.35 0.18 5.15
N SER A 109 15.78 1.20 4.39
CA SER A 109 14.86 2.09 3.69
C SER A 109 14.01 1.31 2.69
N PHE A 110 14.58 0.38 1.92
CA PHE A 110 13.77 -0.45 1.00
C PHE A 110 12.81 -1.41 1.72
N GLN A 111 13.20 -1.96 2.88
CA GLN A 111 12.29 -2.76 3.72
C GLN A 111 11.11 -1.91 4.22
N GLN A 112 11.37 -0.69 4.70
CA GLN A 112 10.33 0.26 5.10
C GLN A 112 9.45 0.67 3.93
N ALA A 113 10.02 0.86 2.74
CA ALA A 113 9.25 1.17 1.53
C ALA A 113 8.28 0.04 1.17
N ILE A 114 8.66 -1.23 1.37
CA ILE A 114 7.73 -2.36 1.17
C ILE A 114 6.56 -2.25 2.16
N ASP A 115 6.84 -1.97 3.43
CA ASP A 115 5.78 -1.85 4.45
C ASP A 115 4.82 -0.69 4.16
N LEU A 116 5.35 0.45 3.72
CA LEU A 116 4.54 1.60 3.31
C LEU A 116 3.74 1.33 2.04
N ALA A 117 4.31 0.62 1.06
CA ALA A 117 3.59 0.22 -0.14
C ALA A 117 2.42 -0.73 0.18
N LEU A 118 2.60 -1.62 1.16
CA LEU A 118 1.54 -2.49 1.66
C LEU A 118 0.43 -1.67 2.33
N GLU A 119 0.79 -0.74 3.21
CA GLU A 119 -0.18 0.16 3.84
C GLU A 119 -0.97 0.98 2.80
N ALA A 120 -0.28 1.56 1.82
CA ALA A 120 -0.91 2.30 0.74
C ALA A 120 -1.90 1.42 -0.05
N CYS A 121 -1.53 0.18 -0.37
CA CYS A 121 -2.40 -0.76 -1.09
C CYS A 121 -3.66 -1.11 -0.27
N MET A 122 -3.53 -1.34 1.04
CA MET A 122 -4.67 -1.58 1.92
C MET A 122 -5.61 -0.38 1.96
N ARG A 123 -5.06 0.84 2.09
CA ARG A 123 -5.86 2.07 2.10
C ARG A 123 -6.56 2.32 0.77
N GLU A 124 -5.87 2.12 -0.35
CA GLU A 124 -6.49 2.19 -1.69
C GLU A 124 -7.68 1.24 -1.80
N LYS A 125 -7.55 0.03 -1.25
CA LYS A 125 -8.64 -0.94 -1.26
C LYS A 125 -9.83 -0.48 -0.41
N ASN A 126 -9.58 0.07 0.77
CA ASN A 126 -10.62 0.63 1.65
C ASN A 126 -11.36 1.80 0.96
N ILE A 127 -10.61 2.70 0.33
CA ILE A 127 -11.16 3.83 -0.44
C ILE A 127 -12.05 3.34 -1.57
N LEU A 128 -11.64 2.30 -2.30
CA LEU A 128 -12.47 1.68 -3.34
C LEU A 128 -13.76 1.07 -2.78
N GLN A 129 -13.70 0.45 -1.60
CA GLN A 129 -14.88 -0.10 -0.93
C GLN A 129 -15.85 1.01 -0.47
N LEU A 130 -15.34 2.06 0.19
CA LEU A 130 -16.14 3.22 0.61
C LEU A 130 -16.81 3.88 -0.60
N LYS A 131 -16.05 4.08 -1.68
CA LYS A 131 -16.61 4.61 -2.94
C LYS A 131 -17.75 3.75 -3.48
N SER A 132 -17.58 2.43 -3.49
CA SER A 132 -18.63 1.51 -3.93
C SER A 132 -19.89 1.61 -3.06
N GLN A 133 -19.74 1.75 -1.74
CA GLN A 133 -20.87 1.90 -0.82
C GLN A 133 -21.61 3.24 -1.03
N ILE A 134 -20.87 4.34 -1.20
CA ILE A 134 -21.44 5.66 -1.50
C ILE A 134 -22.23 5.61 -2.82
N GLU A 135 -21.67 5.00 -3.86
CA GLU A 135 -22.34 4.86 -5.16
C GLU A 135 -23.64 4.03 -5.07
N GLN A 136 -23.67 2.99 -4.23
CA GLN A 136 -24.88 2.20 -3.99
C GLN A 136 -25.96 3.03 -3.31
N LEU A 137 -25.64 3.72 -2.21
CA LEU A 137 -26.60 4.55 -1.47
C LEU A 137 -27.11 5.74 -2.32
N LEU A 138 -26.27 6.30 -3.18
CA LEU A 138 -26.69 7.33 -4.14
C LEU A 138 -27.67 6.80 -5.18
N LYS A 139 -27.50 5.55 -5.64
CA LYS A 139 -28.48 4.91 -6.53
C LYS A 139 -29.79 4.66 -5.82
N GLU A 140 -29.75 4.17 -4.58
CA GLU A 140 -30.94 3.96 -3.75
C GLU A 140 -31.71 5.28 -3.56
N LYS A 141 -31.03 6.36 -3.16
CA LYS A 141 -31.62 7.70 -3.03
C LYS A 141 -32.32 8.16 -4.31
N LYS A 142 -31.69 7.97 -5.48
CA LYS A 142 -32.31 8.30 -6.78
C LYS A 142 -33.57 7.50 -7.04
N THR A 143 -33.57 6.20 -6.74
CA THR A 143 -34.76 5.36 -6.94
C THR A 143 -35.92 5.73 -6.00
N PHE A 144 -35.65 6.18 -4.78
CA PHE A 144 -36.67 6.70 -3.87
C PHE A 144 -37.30 7.99 -4.41
N LEU A 145 -36.49 8.94 -4.90
CA LEU A 145 -36.98 10.17 -5.51
C LEU A 145 -37.85 9.92 -6.74
N THR A 146 -37.45 8.98 -7.61
CA THR A 146 -38.27 8.64 -8.78
C THR A 146 -39.63 8.07 -8.36
N LYS A 147 -39.68 7.22 -7.33
CA LYS A 147 -40.95 6.62 -6.83
C LYS A 147 -41.87 7.65 -6.18
N GLU A 148 -41.35 8.56 -5.36
CA GLU A 148 -42.16 9.66 -4.76
C GLU A 148 -42.82 10.53 -5.85
N ASN A 149 -42.09 10.89 -6.91
CA ASN A 149 -42.64 11.66 -8.01
C ASN A 149 -43.75 10.90 -8.79
N PHE A 150 -43.74 9.56 -8.82
CA PHE A 150 -44.82 8.77 -9.45
C PHE A 150 -46.06 8.67 -8.56
N ASP A 151 -45.91 8.69 -7.23
CA ASP A 151 -47.04 8.61 -6.29
C ASP A 151 -47.74 9.96 -6.09
N GLU A 152 -47.03 11.09 -6.25
CA GLU A 152 -47.64 12.43 -6.27
C GLU A 152 -48.45 12.68 -7.54
N ASN A 153 -47.93 12.31 -8.72
CA ASN A 153 -48.65 12.47 -9.99
C ASN A 153 -49.92 11.59 -10.13
N LYS A 154 -50.16 10.66 -9.19
CA LYS A 154 -51.34 9.78 -9.18
C LYS A 154 -52.43 10.23 -8.20
N LYS A 155 -52.18 11.30 -7.43
CA LYS A 155 -53.17 11.91 -6.52
C LYS A 155 -53.91 13.10 -7.13
N ASP A 156 -53.44 13.59 -8.28
CA ASP A 156 -53.98 14.76 -8.98
C ASP A 156 -54.87 14.41 -10.21
N ASP A 157 -55.13 13.11 -10.45
CA ASP A 157 -56.11 12.58 -11.41
C ASP A 157 -57.25 11.83 -10.69
#